data_AF-A0A5K0XV87-F1
#
_entry.id   AF-A0A5K0XV87-F1
#
_cell.length_a   1.000
_cell.length_b   1.000
_cell.length_c   1.000
_cell.angle_alpha   90.00
_cell.angle_beta   90.00
_cell.angle_gamma   90.00
#
_symmetry.space_group_name_H-M   'P 1'
#
loop_
_entity.id
_entity.type
_entity.pdbx_description
1 polymer ?
#
loop_
_entity_poly.entity_id
_entity_poly.type
_entity_poly.pdbx_seq_one_letter_code
_entity_poly.pdbx_strand_id
1 'polypeptide(L)' 'ENKFLKFLSFMWNPLSWVMEAAAVMSICLANGG' A
#
# COMPACT_ATOMS: atom_id res chain seq x y z
N GLU A 1 18.71 -18.73 2.90
CA GLU A 1 17.54 -17.93 2.48
C GLU A 1 16.93 -17.19 3.67
N ASN A 2 17.01 -15.86 3.67
CA ASN A 2 16.58 -15.04 4.79
C ASN A 2 15.07 -14.74 4.71
N LYS A 3 14.27 -15.49 5.47
CA LYS A 3 12.81 -15.31 5.62
C LYS A 3 12.43 -13.89 6.08
N PHE A 4 13.31 -13.22 6.82
CA PHE A 4 13.14 -11.81 7.22
C PHE A 4 13.16 -10.83 6.04
N LEU A 5 14.01 -11.05 5.03
CA LEU A 5 14.04 -10.25 3.79
C LEU A 5 12.80 -10.50 2.92
N LYS A 6 12.24 -11.71 2.96
CA LYS A 6 10.97 -12.03 2.28
C LYS A 6 9.77 -11.43 3.01
N PHE A 7 9.78 -11.38 4.34
CA PHE A 7 8.78 -10.67 5.15
C PHE A 7 8.86 -9.14 4.96
N LEU A 8 10.05 -8.55 4.84
CA LEU A 8 10.24 -7.16 4.39
C LEU A 8 9.71 -6.96 2.94
N SER A 9 9.89 -7.96 2.07
CA SER A 9 9.35 -8.04 0.71
C SER A 9 7.87 -8.46 0.63
N PHE A 10 7.21 -8.71 1.78
CA PHE A 10 5.79 -9.07 1.91
C PHE A 10 5.04 -8.08 2.81
N MET A 11 5.73 -7.23 3.57
CA MET A 11 5.23 -5.93 4.07
C MET A 11 5.33 -4.86 2.98
N TRP A 12 6.12 -5.09 1.93
CA TRP A 12 5.59 -4.94 0.59
C TRP A 12 4.43 -5.93 0.36
N ASN A 13 3.35 -5.89 1.17
CA ASN A 13 2.10 -6.61 0.86
C ASN A 13 1.40 -5.72 -0.14
N PRO A 14 1.96 -5.62 -1.36
CA PRO A 14 2.07 -4.37 -2.07
C PRO A 14 0.68 -3.90 -2.42
N LEU A 15 -0.18 -4.85 -2.78
CA LEU A 15 -1.56 -4.63 -3.13
C LEU A 15 -2.44 -4.17 -1.97
N SER A 16 -2.25 -4.63 -0.73
CA SER A 16 -3.17 -4.26 0.36
C SER A 16 -2.87 -2.87 0.92
N TRP A 17 -1.59 -2.52 1.08
CA TRP A 17 -1.21 -1.17 1.49
C TRP A 17 -1.43 -0.15 0.36
N VAL A 18 -1.12 -0.51 -0.90
CA VAL A 18 -1.43 0.34 -2.07
C VAL A 18 -2.92 0.54 -2.21
N MET A 19 -3.75 -0.47 -1.93
CA MET A 19 -5.20 -0.32 -2.00
C MET A 19 -5.73 0.65 -0.93
N GLU A 20 -5.20 0.59 0.30
CA GLU A 20 -5.53 1.56 1.34
C GLU A 20 -5.07 2.98 0.97
N ALA A 21 -3.85 3.14 0.47
CA ALA A 21 -3.32 4.44 0.05
C ALA A 21 -4.06 5.01 -1.18
N ALA A 22 -4.43 4.17 -2.15
CA ALA A 22 -5.19 4.55 -3.34
C ALA A 22 -6.62 4.98 -3.01
N ALA A 23 -7.27 4.29 -2.06
CA ALA A 23 -8.59 4.67 -1.57
C ALA A 23 -8.54 6.06 -0.91
N VAL A 24 -7.56 6.30 -0.04
CA VAL A 24 -7.37 7.60 0.63
C VAL A 24 -7.09 8.73 -0.39
N MET A 25 -6.20 8.54 -1.36
CA MET A 25 -5.90 9.54 -2.40
C MET A 25 -7.10 9.86 -3.30
N SER A 26 -7.89 8.86 -3.68
CA SER A 26 -9.10 9.05 -4.50
C SER A 26 -10.15 9.88 -3.77
N ILE A 27 -10.30 9.70 -2.45
CA ILE A 27 -11.24 10.47 -1.63
C ILE A 27 -10.77 11.92 -1.51
N CYS A 28 -9.47 12.17 -1.31
CA CYS A 28 -8.95 13.53 -1.24
C CYS A 28 -9.09 14.32 -2.56
N LEU A 29 -8.83 13.68 -3.72
CA LEU A 29 -8.94 14.33 -5.03
C LEU A 29 -10.39 14.66 -5.42
N ALA A 30 -11.34 13.76 -5.12
CA ALA A 30 -12.74 13.98 -5.42
C ALA A 30 -13.38 15.12 -4.60
N ASN A 31 -12.79 15.49 -3.46
CA ASN A 31 -13.32 16.51 -2.56
C ASN A 31 -12.59 17.88 -2.64
N GLY A 32 -11.52 18.02 -3.43
CA GLY A 32 -10.67 19.23 -3.48
C GLY A 32 -10.26 19.69 -4.87
N GLY A 33 -10.91 19.19 -5.93
CA GLY A 33 -10.83 19.73 -7.29
C GLY A 33 -11.84 20.83 -7.55
#